data_AF-A0A537L6T2-F1
#
_entry.id   AF-A0A537L6T2-F1
#
_cell.length_a   1.000
_cell.length_b   1.000
_cell.length_c   1.000
_cell.angle_alpha   90.00
_cell.angle_beta   90.00
_cell.angle_gamma   90.00
#
_symmetry.space_group_name_H-M   'P 1'
#
loop_
_entity.id
_entity.type
_entity.pdbx_description
1 polymer ?
#
loop_
_entity_poly.entity_id
_entity_poly.type
_entity_poly.pdbx_seq_one_letter_code
_entity_poly.pdbx_strand_id
1 'polypeptide(L)'
;MFTTLLIIHGLMAVALLGSMTHQTAAALWPATSKASFISSFRGVAGARYTVANIILYVVTGLLGAVVYVAYRLAVRPYLESAQLWTINGSFELKEQFAAIGLGMLPLYWWVWRTPLDPKLASARGAVTALLCFIVWYSFLVGHVLNNVRGLFGR
;
A
#
# COMPACT_ATOMS: atom_id res chain seq x y z
N MET A 1 -2.80 -7.26 -23.35
CA MET A 1 -1.78 -7.71 -22.37
C MET A 1 -1.56 -6.69 -21.25
N PHE A 2 -1.25 -5.42 -21.56
CA PHE A 2 -0.99 -4.39 -20.54
C PHE A 2 -2.21 -4.09 -19.64
N THR A 3 -3.42 -4.02 -20.21
CA THR A 3 -4.67 -3.83 -19.43
C THR A 3 -4.91 -4.97 -18.45
N THR A 4 -4.70 -6.22 -18.86
CA THR A 4 -4.81 -7.39 -17.97
C THR A 4 -3.82 -7.30 -16.81
N LEU A 5 -2.57 -6.91 -17.09
CA LEU A 5 -1.55 -6.69 -16.06
C LEU A 5 -1.94 -5.59 -15.08
N LEU A 6 -2.48 -4.47 -15.57
CA LEU A 6 -3.00 -3.37 -14.75
C LEU A 6 -4.16 -3.83 -13.86
N ILE A 7 -5.07 -4.64 -14.38
CA ILE A 7 -6.19 -5.20 -13.60
C ILE A 7 -5.63 -6.10 -12.48
N ILE A 8 -4.72 -7.01 -12.80
CA ILE A 8 -4.10 -7.90 -11.80
C ILE A 8 -3.35 -7.08 -10.74
N HIS A 9 -2.52 -6.11 -11.15
CA HIS A 9 -1.83 -5.20 -10.23
C HIS A 9 -2.82 -4.45 -9.33
N GLY A 10 -3.90 -3.92 -9.91
CA GLY A 10 -4.94 -3.20 -9.18
C GLY A 10 -5.65 -4.07 -8.14
N LEU A 11 -6.03 -5.31 -8.50
CA LEU A 11 -6.65 -6.24 -7.57
C LEU A 11 -5.72 -6.61 -6.41
N MET A 12 -4.43 -6.86 -6.69
CA MET A 12 -3.43 -7.12 -5.65
C MET A 12 -3.20 -5.90 -4.76
N ALA A 13 -3.17 -4.70 -5.34
CA ALA A 13 -3.06 -3.45 -4.59
C ALA A 13 -4.26 -3.22 -3.66
N VAL A 14 -5.49 -3.50 -4.12
CA VAL A 14 -6.69 -3.40 -3.26
C VAL A 14 -6.67 -4.45 -2.15
N ALA A 15 -6.24 -5.68 -2.44
CA ALA A 15 -6.08 -6.71 -1.41
C ALA A 15 -5.07 -6.28 -0.33
N LEU A 16 -3.91 -5.75 -0.74
CA LEU A 16 -2.89 -5.22 0.15
C LEU A 16 -3.39 -4.01 0.97
N LEU A 17 -4.12 -3.10 0.32
CA LEU A 17 -4.72 -1.92 0.95
C LEU A 17 -5.66 -2.34 2.09
N GLY A 18 -6.58 -3.27 1.80
CA GLY A 18 -7.53 -3.78 2.78
C GLY A 18 -6.82 -4.49 3.93
N SER A 19 -5.91 -5.41 3.62
CA SER A 19 -5.21 -6.23 4.61
C SER A 19 -4.34 -5.39 5.57
N MET A 20 -3.62 -4.39 5.04
CA MET A 20 -2.84 -3.44 5.85
C MET A 20 -3.74 -2.57 6.72
N THR A 21 -4.89 -2.13 6.19
CA THR A 21 -5.85 -1.31 6.95
C THR A 21 -6.43 -2.11 8.12
N HIS A 22 -6.85 -3.35 7.89
CA HIS A 22 -7.35 -4.24 8.95
C HIS A 22 -6.30 -4.53 10.02
N GLN A 23 -5.07 -4.87 9.62
CA GLN A 23 -4.02 -5.16 10.60
C GLN A 23 -3.59 -3.93 11.38
N THR A 24 -3.58 -2.75 10.76
CA THR A 24 -3.31 -1.47 11.45
C THR A 24 -4.40 -1.18 12.48
N ALA A 25 -5.66 -1.36 12.12
CA ALA A 25 -6.78 -1.18 13.04
C ALA A 25 -6.69 -2.13 14.24
N ALA A 26 -6.35 -3.40 14.00
CA ALA A 26 -6.15 -4.38 15.08
C ALA A 26 -4.96 -4.04 15.99
N ALA A 27 -3.89 -3.45 15.45
CA ALA A 27 -2.71 -3.08 16.23
C ALA A 27 -2.90 -1.81 17.07
N LEU A 28 -3.63 -0.82 16.55
CA LEU A 28 -3.81 0.49 17.20
C LEU A 28 -5.10 0.60 18.03
N TRP A 29 -6.13 -0.14 17.67
CA TRP A 29 -7.42 -0.13 18.34
C TRP A 29 -7.87 -1.56 18.66
N PRO A 30 -7.38 -2.15 19.77
CA PRO A 30 -7.84 -3.48 20.20
C PRO A 30 -9.36 -3.57 20.31
N ALA A 31 -9.92 -4.72 19.93
CA ALA A 31 -11.36 -4.93 19.95
C ALA A 31 -11.94 -4.81 21.36
N THR A 32 -13.19 -4.35 21.43
CA THR A 32 -13.95 -4.23 22.69
C THR A 32 -15.00 -5.33 22.76
N SER A 33 -15.45 -5.65 23.96
CA SER A 33 -16.51 -6.65 24.21
C SER A 33 -17.87 -6.31 23.60
N LYS A 34 -18.07 -5.07 23.12
CA LYS A 34 -19.30 -4.63 22.47
C LYS A 34 -19.31 -5.09 21.01
N ALA A 35 -20.32 -5.87 20.63
CA ALA A 35 -20.53 -6.28 19.25
C ALA A 35 -20.87 -5.05 18.38
N SER A 36 -20.00 -4.75 17.42
CA SER A 36 -20.21 -3.69 16.43
C SER A 36 -19.37 -3.99 15.19
N PHE A 37 -19.74 -3.38 14.06
CA PHE A 37 -18.94 -3.46 12.83
C PHE A 37 -17.48 -3.06 13.07
N ILE A 38 -17.25 -1.96 13.80
CA ILE A 38 -15.91 -1.47 14.13
C ILE A 38 -15.16 -2.49 15.02
N SER A 39 -15.84 -3.12 15.98
CA SER A 39 -15.23 -4.15 16.82
C SER A 39 -14.81 -5.38 16.01
N SER A 40 -15.62 -5.82 15.06
CA SER A 40 -15.27 -6.90 14.13
C SER A 40 -14.12 -6.50 13.20
N PHE A 41 -14.15 -5.28 12.66
CA PHE A 41 -13.13 -4.76 11.73
C PHE A 41 -11.72 -4.74 12.34
N ARG A 42 -11.62 -4.35 13.62
CA ARG A 42 -10.37 -4.30 14.40
C ARG A 42 -10.07 -5.56 15.20
N GLY A 43 -11.00 -6.51 15.25
CA GLY A 43 -10.90 -7.76 16.00
C GLY A 43 -10.17 -8.89 15.29
N VAL A 44 -9.48 -8.58 14.18
CA VAL A 44 -8.75 -9.58 13.41
C VAL A 44 -7.46 -10.03 14.10
N ALA A 45 -7.06 -11.28 13.89
CA ALA A 45 -5.80 -11.79 14.38
C ALA A 45 -4.61 -11.22 13.57
N GLY A 46 -4.17 -10.01 13.93
CA GLY A 46 -3.18 -9.24 13.16
C GLY A 46 -1.92 -10.03 12.77
N ALA A 47 -1.40 -10.88 13.66
CA ALA A 47 -0.22 -11.69 13.37
C ALA A 47 -0.38 -12.60 12.14
N ARG A 48 -1.60 -13.08 11.84
CA ARG A 48 -1.89 -13.95 10.68
C ARG A 48 -1.75 -13.21 9.34
N TYR A 49 -1.84 -11.88 9.34
CA TYR A 49 -1.76 -11.06 8.13
C TYR A 49 -0.32 -10.80 7.69
N THR A 50 0.65 -10.93 8.60
CA THR A 50 2.05 -10.49 8.39
C THR A 50 2.68 -11.07 7.13
N VAL A 51 2.68 -12.40 6.99
CA VAL A 51 3.31 -13.08 5.83
C VAL A 51 2.54 -12.78 4.54
N ALA A 52 1.21 -12.79 4.59
CA ALA A 52 0.37 -12.44 3.44
C ALA A 52 0.64 -11.01 2.96
N ASN A 53 0.77 -10.05 3.88
CA ASN A 53 1.07 -8.65 3.57
C ASN A 53 2.46 -8.48 2.96
N ILE A 54 3.47 -9.21 3.44
CA ILE A 54 4.82 -9.20 2.84
C ILE A 54 4.75 -9.70 1.40
N ILE A 55 4.09 -10.84 1.16
CA ILE A 55 3.96 -11.41 -0.18
C ILE A 55 3.20 -10.44 -1.10
N LEU A 56 2.05 -9.93 -0.65
CA LEU A 56 1.25 -8.97 -1.40
C LEU A 56 2.05 -7.70 -1.72
N TYR A 57 2.85 -7.20 -0.77
CA TYR A 57 3.70 -6.02 -0.98
C TYR A 57 4.73 -6.26 -2.08
N VAL A 58 5.47 -7.37 -1.99
CA VAL A 58 6.52 -7.72 -2.96
C VAL A 58 5.91 -7.97 -4.34
N VAL A 59 4.86 -8.80 -4.44
CA VAL A 59 4.21 -9.11 -5.72
C VAL A 59 3.59 -7.86 -6.35
N THR A 60 2.89 -7.04 -5.57
CA THR A 60 2.31 -5.78 -6.08
C THR A 60 3.39 -4.83 -6.56
N GLY A 61 4.50 -4.72 -5.83
CA GLY A 61 5.67 -3.91 -6.21
C GLY A 61 6.32 -4.39 -7.51
N LEU A 62 6.54 -5.70 -7.66
CA LEU A 62 7.09 -6.29 -8.88
C LEU A 62 6.18 -6.05 -10.10
N LEU A 63 4.88 -6.28 -9.95
CA LEU A 63 3.90 -5.97 -11.00
C LEU A 63 3.91 -4.47 -11.34
N GLY A 64 4.01 -3.62 -10.32
CA GLY A 64 4.13 -2.17 -10.47
C GLY A 64 5.39 -1.76 -11.24
N ALA A 65 6.52 -2.43 -11.01
CA ALA A 65 7.77 -2.19 -11.72
C ALA A 65 7.67 -2.54 -13.22
N VAL A 66 6.90 -3.58 -13.58
CA VAL A 66 6.62 -3.89 -14.99
C VAL A 66 5.74 -2.81 -15.62
N VAL A 67 4.69 -2.39 -14.91
CA VAL A 67 3.78 -1.31 -15.35
C VAL A 67 4.52 0.04 -15.46
N TYR A 68 5.52 0.27 -14.61
CA TYR A 68 6.30 1.51 -14.56
C TYR A 68 6.99 1.82 -15.90
N VAL A 69 7.41 0.80 -16.66
CA VAL A 69 8.03 1.01 -17.97
C VAL A 69 7.11 1.79 -18.90
N ALA A 70 5.82 1.45 -18.93
CA ALA A 70 4.86 2.19 -19.76
C ALA A 70 4.59 3.60 -19.22
N TYR A 71 4.58 3.77 -17.88
CA TYR A 71 4.51 5.11 -17.30
C TYR A 71 5.68 5.98 -17.77
N ARG A 72 6.90 5.46 -17.70
CA ARG A 72 8.12 6.19 -18.05
C ARG A 72 8.16 6.59 -19.52
N LEU A 73 7.72 5.71 -20.41
CA LEU A 73 7.80 5.92 -21.86
C LEU A 73 6.61 6.68 -22.45
N ALA A 74 5.41 6.55 -21.88
CA ALA A 74 4.19 7.08 -22.49
C ALA A 74 3.45 8.12 -21.63
N VAL A 75 3.43 7.95 -20.30
CA VAL A 75 2.64 8.81 -19.42
C VAL A 75 3.45 10.02 -18.96
N ARG A 76 4.68 9.80 -18.51
CA ARG A 76 5.55 10.88 -18.01
C ARG A 76 5.80 11.99 -19.04
N PRO A 77 6.15 11.71 -20.31
CA PRO A 77 6.31 12.76 -21.32
C PRO A 77 5.05 13.61 -21.51
N TYR A 78 3.88 12.97 -21.44
CA TYR A 78 2.60 13.67 -21.48
C TYR A 78 2.42 14.58 -20.25
N LEU A 79 2.65 14.08 -19.04
CA LEU A 79 2.54 14.90 -17.82
C LEU A 79 3.46 16.12 -17.84
N GLU A 80 4.68 15.94 -18.33
CA GLU A 80 5.67 17.02 -18.47
C GLU A 80 5.23 18.05 -19.52
N SER A 81 4.75 17.59 -20.69
CA SER A 81 4.22 18.46 -21.75
C SER A 81 2.97 19.25 -21.32
N ALA A 82 2.14 18.64 -20.48
CA ALA A 82 0.93 19.25 -19.92
C ALA A 82 1.21 20.09 -18.65
N GLN A 83 2.48 20.22 -18.24
CA GLN A 83 2.91 20.96 -17.05
C GLN A 83 2.24 20.48 -15.75
N LEU A 84 1.88 19.19 -15.67
CA LEU A 84 1.24 18.56 -14.50
C LEU A 84 2.29 18.14 -13.46
N TRP A 85 3.14 19.08 -13.05
CA TRP A 85 4.32 18.83 -12.22
C TRP A 85 3.98 18.21 -10.86
N THR A 86 2.88 18.64 -10.22
CA THR A 86 2.44 18.10 -8.93
C THR A 86 2.06 16.62 -9.02
N ILE A 87 1.43 16.23 -10.13
CA ILE A 87 1.03 14.83 -10.37
C ILE A 87 2.27 13.97 -10.62
N ASN A 88 3.20 14.49 -11.44
CA ASN A 88 4.46 13.83 -11.71
C ASN A 88 5.30 13.66 -10.43
N GLY A 89 5.44 14.72 -9.64
CA GLY A 89 6.19 14.69 -8.37
C GLY A 89 5.54 13.78 -7.31
N SER A 90 4.21 13.72 -7.26
CA SER A 90 3.51 12.77 -6.36
C SER A 90 3.79 11.32 -6.75
N PHE A 91 3.92 11.04 -8.05
CA PHE A 91 4.30 9.71 -8.53
C PHE A 91 5.74 9.37 -8.11
N GLU A 92 6.70 10.28 -8.31
CA GLU A 92 8.09 10.07 -7.88
C GLU A 92 8.19 9.84 -6.36
N LEU A 93 7.44 10.60 -5.56
CA LEU A 93 7.39 10.42 -4.11
C LEU A 93 6.82 9.04 -3.72
N LYS A 94 5.80 8.57 -4.44
CA LYS A 94 5.25 7.23 -4.28
C LYS A 94 6.33 6.16 -4.48
N GLU A 95 7.24 6.33 -5.44
CA GLU A 95 8.32 5.37 -5.67
C GLU A 95 9.28 5.29 -4.48
N GLN A 96 9.63 6.45 -3.90
CA GLN A 96 10.48 6.51 -2.71
C GLN A 96 9.80 5.84 -1.51
N PHE A 97 8.51 6.09 -1.31
CA PHE A 97 7.74 5.44 -0.24
C PHE A 97 7.63 3.93 -0.45
N ALA A 98 7.43 3.47 -1.69
CA ALA A 98 7.42 2.03 -2.00
C ALA A 98 8.79 1.37 -1.69
N ALA A 99 9.90 2.05 -2.00
CA ALA A 99 11.23 1.56 -1.66
C ALA A 99 11.47 1.52 -0.13
N ILE A 100 11.05 2.56 0.59
CA ILE A 100 11.11 2.60 2.05
C ILE A 100 10.31 1.44 2.66
N GLY A 101 9.06 1.24 2.21
CA GLY A 101 8.23 0.16 2.73
C GLY A 101 8.81 -1.22 2.43
N LEU A 102 9.44 -1.41 1.26
CA LEU A 102 10.18 -2.64 0.93
C LEU A 102 11.33 -2.87 1.92
N GLY A 103 12.13 -1.85 2.20
CA GLY A 103 13.23 -1.90 3.17
C GLY A 103 12.76 -2.16 4.61
N MET A 104 11.52 -1.79 4.94
CA MET A 104 10.94 -1.99 6.27
C MET A 104 10.37 -3.41 6.49
N LEU A 105 10.18 -4.22 5.44
CA LEU A 105 9.55 -5.55 5.58
C LEU A 105 10.25 -6.49 6.58
N PRO A 106 11.59 -6.54 6.69
CA PRO A 106 12.26 -7.36 7.71
C PRO A 106 11.92 -6.93 9.14
N LEU A 107 11.91 -5.61 9.41
CA LEU A 107 11.53 -5.07 10.71
C LEU A 107 10.06 -5.39 11.00
N TYR A 108 9.18 -5.19 10.02
CA TYR A 108 7.77 -5.50 10.11
C TYR A 108 7.52 -6.98 10.43
N TRP A 109 8.23 -7.89 9.76
CA TRP A 109 8.17 -9.32 10.07
C TRP A 109 8.63 -9.61 11.50
N TRP A 110 9.74 -9.01 11.93
CA TRP A 110 10.32 -9.25 13.24
C TRP A 110 9.40 -8.83 14.39
N VAL A 111 8.79 -7.64 14.33
CA VAL A 111 7.90 -7.14 15.40
C VAL A 111 6.60 -7.95 15.54
N TRP A 112 6.19 -8.64 14.47
CA TRP A 112 5.01 -9.50 14.41
C TRP A 112 5.31 -11.00 14.58
N ARG A 113 6.57 -11.38 14.80
CA ARG A 113 6.97 -12.76 15.02
C ARG A 113 6.31 -13.31 16.29
N THR A 114 5.75 -14.51 16.22
CA THR A 114 5.13 -15.19 17.36
C THR A 114 6.17 -15.99 18.17
N PRO A 115 6.05 -16.05 19.51
CA PRO A 115 5.03 -15.41 20.36
C PRO A 115 5.19 -13.88 20.43
N LEU A 116 4.08 -13.16 20.53
CA LEU A 116 4.09 -11.70 20.49
C LEU A 116 4.61 -11.11 21.80
N ASP A 117 5.73 -10.39 21.75
CA ASP A 117 6.24 -9.63 22.89
C ASP A 117 5.35 -8.39 23.15
N PRO A 118 4.78 -8.22 24.36
CA PRO A 118 4.03 -7.02 24.73
C PRO A 118 4.83 -5.71 24.61
N LYS A 119 6.15 -5.74 24.84
CA LYS A 119 7.03 -4.56 24.74
C LYS A 119 7.08 -3.99 23.33
N LEU A 120 6.87 -4.83 22.31
CA LEU A 120 6.86 -4.44 20.92
C LEU A 120 5.48 -3.99 20.42
N ALA A 121 4.46 -3.88 21.27
CA ALA A 121 3.11 -3.50 20.85
C ALA A 121 3.05 -2.13 20.15
N SER A 122 3.74 -1.12 20.71
CA SER A 122 3.82 0.20 20.09
C SER A 122 4.58 0.16 18.76
N ALA A 123 5.71 -0.57 18.71
CA ALA A 123 6.49 -0.75 17.48
C ALA A 123 5.67 -1.45 16.38
N ARG A 124 4.90 -2.50 16.70
CA ARG A 124 3.96 -3.16 15.77
C ARG A 124 2.96 -2.15 15.22
N GLY A 125 2.32 -1.38 16.08
CA GLY A 125 1.40 -0.32 15.68
C GLY A 125 2.03 0.68 14.73
N ALA A 126 3.16 1.27 15.10
CA ALA A 126 3.86 2.29 14.33
C ALA A 126 4.33 1.78 12.95
N VAL A 127 5.00 0.61 12.91
CA VAL A 127 5.51 0.03 11.65
C VAL A 127 4.36 -0.33 10.72
N THR A 128 3.29 -0.92 11.25
CA THR A 128 2.12 -1.32 10.44
C THR A 128 1.38 -0.08 9.92
N ALA A 129 1.22 0.95 10.75
CA ALA A 129 0.59 2.21 10.35
C ALA A 129 1.38 2.95 9.27
N LEU A 130 2.72 2.99 9.37
CA LEU A 130 3.58 3.59 8.35
C LEU A 130 3.49 2.83 7.02
N LEU A 131 3.56 1.50 7.05
CA LEU A 131 3.35 0.68 5.84
C LEU A 131 1.95 0.87 5.26
N CYS A 132 0.92 0.98 6.11
CA CYS A 132 -0.46 1.24 5.68
C CYS A 132 -0.56 2.61 4.98
N PHE A 133 0.04 3.66 5.55
CA PHE A 133 0.14 4.97 4.92
C PHE A 133 0.81 4.90 3.54
N ILE A 134 1.96 4.21 3.44
CA ILE A 134 2.69 4.03 2.18
C ILE A 134 1.80 3.36 1.12
N VAL A 135 1.08 2.30 1.50
CA VAL A 135 0.18 1.57 0.59
C VAL A 135 -1.01 2.45 0.16
N TRP A 136 -1.63 3.18 1.08
CA TRP A 136 -2.71 4.12 0.77
C TRP A 136 -2.25 5.24 -0.16
N TYR A 137 -1.12 5.88 0.15
CA TYR A 137 -0.54 6.91 -0.70
C TYR A 137 -0.26 6.37 -2.11
N SER A 138 0.37 5.21 -2.19
CA SER A 138 0.72 4.55 -3.46
C SER A 138 -0.51 4.21 -4.30
N PHE A 139 -1.59 3.76 -3.65
CA PHE A 139 -2.85 3.43 -4.29
C PHE A 139 -3.55 4.69 -4.83
N LEU A 140 -3.69 5.73 -4.00
CA LEU A 140 -4.35 6.98 -4.38
C LEU A 140 -3.63 7.68 -5.53
N VAL A 141 -2.31 7.84 -5.44
CA VAL A 141 -1.51 8.45 -6.51
C VAL A 141 -1.61 7.63 -7.81
N GLY A 142 -1.54 6.30 -7.71
CA GLY A 142 -1.71 5.42 -8.87
C GLY A 142 -3.10 5.55 -9.51
N HIS A 143 -4.14 5.68 -8.70
CA HIS A 143 -5.51 5.85 -9.18
C HIS A 143 -5.72 7.21 -9.84
N VAL A 144 -5.23 8.29 -9.24
CA VAL A 144 -5.28 9.63 -9.85
C VAL A 144 -4.54 9.61 -11.19
N LEU A 145 -3.33 9.05 -11.23
CA LEU A 145 -2.51 8.94 -12.44
C LEU A 145 -3.25 8.25 -13.60
N ASN A 146 -3.92 7.13 -13.30
CA ASN A 146 -4.68 6.37 -14.31
C ASN A 146 -5.82 7.18 -14.92
N ASN A 147 -6.37 8.15 -14.17
CA ASN A 147 -7.50 8.97 -14.60
C ASN A 147 -7.07 10.36 -15.11
N VAL A 148 -5.77 10.69 -15.15
CA VAL A 148 -5.29 12.05 -15.48
C VAL A 148 -5.85 12.57 -16.80
N ARG A 149 -5.88 11.74 -17.85
CA ARG A 149 -6.44 12.15 -19.13
C ARG A 149 -7.94 12.44 -19.06
N GLY A 150 -8.71 11.72 -18.24
CA GLY A 150 -10.14 12.00 -18.05
C GLY A 150 -10.40 13.20 -17.12
N LEU A 151 -9.48 13.49 -16.21
CA LEU A 151 -9.61 14.58 -15.23
C LEU A 151 -9.08 15.93 -15.75
N PHE A 152 -8.03 15.89 -16.58
CA PHE A 152 -7.25 17.06 -17.00
C PHE A 152 -6.98 17.10 -18.51
N GLY A 153 -7.24 16.01 -19.24
CA GLY A 153 -7.17 16.00 -20.69
C GLY A 153 -8.46 16.56 -21.28
N ARG A 154 -8.34 17.60 -22.12
CA ARG A 154 -9.27 17.81 -23.22
C ARG A 154 -8.90 16.86 -24.35
#